data_AF-A0A918Y0W6-F1
#
_entry.id   AF-A0A918Y0W6-F1
#
_cell.length_a   1.000
_cell.length_b   1.000
_cell.length_c   1.000
_cell.angle_alpha   90.00
_cell.angle_beta   90.00
_cell.angle_gamma   90.00
#
_symmetry.space_group_name_H-M   'P 1'
#
loop_
_entity.id
_entity.type
_entity.pdbx_description
1 polymer ?
#
loop_
_entity_poly.entity_id
_entity_poly.type
_entity_poly.pdbx_seq_one_letter_code
_entity_poly.pdbx_strand_id
1 'polypeptide(L)'
;MVDDDARPERDKDAEPDRAERDRERGQQDREQGPLDVLGRSTLVGSRAALPPAPPAGTPAGDGTAPPRPRPGPPAGRKDGRRDDARDRKDGRRDDRRDDGRDARDARRNDRRDDAGGGRARAAAAPAPRSAPEAEQLPSVFLEKLDEEAPPARADKYAKNGRKGAAAQHENQEAAVREPEGRAAAPESAVTLWGGMGSGKSTLLAAVSKAVQDPLYGKWTMYPADHASQRFLGELARVLYRERKFPNATLKPERPVRFTLAGDLTGTRYSRARRTLFRRRGERARDLTEFQVSVRDMPGEAFDLHSQTGAALGDQLIQDFVGSRAMVYVVDPVREWQVNGEDGPLTKDARQNADFFTEVLGRVATEINMRGERQGTVLPHSIAVCLAKFDDDRIFRFACEQGNVRVNPRTGQPEVMDAKRLFDGLCHALPHGSLRDIQRQIESYFAPERVGYFVCSAVGFWVDPDRGFDFENPYLINQVEDTVRFAAAPRPVNILEPFLFLRGFVPTQS
;
A
#
# COMPACT_ATOMS: atom_id res chain seq x y z
N MET A 1 -73.50 57.11 6.82
CA MET A 1 -73.86 56.99 8.24
C MET A 1 -72.64 56.48 8.98
N VAL A 2 -72.26 57.22 10.02
CA VAL A 2 -71.16 57.03 10.97
C VAL A 2 -69.77 57.48 10.49
N ASP A 3 -69.50 58.76 10.80
CA ASP A 3 -68.20 59.28 11.23
C ASP A 3 -67.78 58.60 12.55
N ASP A 4 -66.48 58.37 12.76
CA ASP A 4 -65.74 58.94 13.90
C ASP A 4 -64.28 58.45 14.01
N ASP A 5 -63.41 59.46 14.13
CA ASP A 5 -62.18 59.58 14.94
C ASP A 5 -61.53 58.36 15.63
N ALA A 6 -60.20 58.23 15.45
CA ALA A 6 -59.21 58.63 16.48
C ALA A 6 -57.78 58.15 16.13
N ARG A 7 -56.82 59.09 16.15
CA ARG A 7 -55.38 58.87 16.35
C ARG A 7 -55.11 58.59 17.86
N PRO A 8 -54.01 57.93 18.26
CA PRO A 8 -52.66 58.54 18.40
C PRO A 8 -51.55 57.48 18.14
N GLU A 9 -50.23 57.63 18.24
CA GLU A 9 -49.26 58.68 18.55
C GLU A 9 -47.91 58.18 17.99
N ARG A 10 -46.93 59.08 17.88
CA ARG A 10 -45.56 58.79 17.44
C ARG A 10 -44.82 57.93 18.47
N ASP A 11 -43.94 57.06 18.00
CA ASP A 11 -42.62 56.93 18.61
C ASP A 11 -41.52 56.84 17.54
N LYS A 12 -40.51 57.67 17.75
CA LYS A 12 -39.26 57.75 17.01
C LYS A 12 -38.25 56.94 17.81
N ASP A 13 -37.42 56.15 17.14
CA ASP A 13 -35.96 56.04 17.34
C ASP A 13 -35.43 54.69 16.83
N ALA A 14 -34.16 54.71 16.43
CA ALA A 14 -33.28 53.62 15.96
C ALA A 14 -33.24 53.33 14.45
N GLU A 15 -32.52 54.18 13.72
CA GLU A 15 -31.74 53.82 12.54
C GLU A 15 -30.49 53.00 12.96
N PRO A 16 -30.15 51.89 12.27
CA PRO A 16 -28.79 51.38 12.26
C PRO A 16 -28.08 51.61 10.90
N ASP A 17 -26.88 52.17 11.06
CA ASP A 17 -25.72 52.33 10.19
C ASP A 17 -25.74 51.79 8.75
N ARG A 18 -25.60 52.73 7.80
CA ARG A 18 -25.28 52.50 6.38
C ARG A 18 -23.78 52.43 6.08
N ALA A 19 -22.90 52.34 7.08
CA ALA A 19 -21.45 52.43 6.90
C ALA A 19 -20.75 51.12 6.49
N GLU A 20 -21.46 49.99 6.42
CA GLU A 20 -20.83 48.67 6.19
C GLU A 20 -20.96 48.15 4.73
N ARG A 21 -21.80 48.78 3.89
CA ARG A 21 -22.05 48.30 2.51
C ARG A 21 -21.07 48.82 1.44
N ASP A 22 -20.22 49.78 1.77
CA ASP A 22 -19.27 50.36 0.80
C ASP A 22 -17.85 49.74 0.86
N ARG A 23 -17.60 48.81 1.78
CA ARG A 23 -16.31 48.08 1.85
C ARG A 23 -16.25 46.82 0.99
N GLU A 24 -17.38 46.26 0.57
CA GLU A 24 -17.41 44.99 -0.20
C GLU A 24 -17.35 45.16 -1.72
N ARG A 25 -17.47 46.39 -2.27
CA ARG A 25 -17.36 46.65 -3.72
C ARG A 25 -15.96 47.02 -4.21
N GLY A 26 -14.99 47.20 -3.32
CA GLY A 26 -13.63 47.64 -3.68
C GLY A 26 -12.61 46.53 -3.95
N GLN A 27 -12.99 45.25 -3.82
CA GLN A 27 -12.06 44.12 -3.92
C GLN A 27 -12.26 43.20 -5.14
N GLN A 28 -13.24 43.48 -6.00
CA GLN A 28 -13.53 42.63 -7.18
C GLN A 28 -12.92 43.12 -8.51
N ASP A 29 -12.29 44.29 -8.57
CA ASP A 29 -11.81 44.90 -9.83
C ASP A 29 -10.28 44.87 -10.02
N ARG A 30 -9.56 43.85 -9.52
CA ARG A 30 -8.09 43.76 -9.70
C ARG A 30 -7.52 42.52 -10.38
N GLU A 31 -8.34 41.61 -10.89
CA GLU A 31 -7.84 40.46 -11.64
C GLU A 31 -8.53 40.34 -13.00
N GLN A 32 -8.09 41.17 -13.94
CA GLN A 32 -8.22 40.89 -15.37
C GLN A 32 -7.20 41.72 -16.15
N GLY A 33 -6.11 41.05 -16.55
CA GLY A 33 -5.06 41.53 -17.44
C GLY A 33 -4.38 40.34 -18.13
N PRO A 34 -3.82 40.52 -19.33
CA PRO A 34 -4.16 39.67 -20.46
C PRO A 34 -3.26 38.44 -20.65
N LEU A 35 -3.87 37.43 -21.27
CA LEU A 35 -3.28 36.25 -21.88
C LEU A 35 -2.14 36.62 -22.83
N ASP A 36 -0.97 36.00 -22.64
CA ASP A 36 -0.07 35.71 -23.76
C ASP A 36 0.83 34.49 -23.50
N VAL A 37 0.82 33.62 -24.51
CA VAL A 37 1.89 32.75 -25.01
C VAL A 37 2.41 31.59 -24.15
N LEU A 38 1.99 30.40 -24.58
CA LEU A 38 2.57 29.08 -24.35
C LEU A 38 4.09 29.05 -24.60
N GLY A 39 4.84 28.62 -23.59
CA GLY A 39 6.26 28.24 -23.69
C GLY A 39 6.52 26.91 -23.00
N ARG A 40 6.88 25.90 -23.80
CA ARG A 40 7.40 24.58 -23.38
C ARG A 40 8.63 24.73 -22.47
N SER A 41 8.73 23.93 -21.41
CA SER A 41 10.02 23.50 -20.82
C SER A 41 9.79 22.29 -19.91
N THR A 42 10.22 21.06 -20.24
CA THR A 42 11.54 20.47 -19.91
C THR A 42 12.14 20.98 -18.61
N LEU A 43 12.03 20.19 -17.53
CA LEU A 43 12.81 20.39 -16.31
C LEU A 43 13.45 19.08 -15.88
N VAL A 44 14.67 18.94 -16.38
CA VAL A 44 15.75 18.11 -15.85
C VAL A 44 16.12 18.67 -14.48
N GLY A 45 16.02 17.85 -13.43
CA GLY A 45 16.39 18.22 -12.07
C GLY A 45 17.91 18.12 -11.86
N SER A 46 18.59 19.26 -11.98
CA SER A 46 19.98 19.44 -11.57
C SER A 46 20.08 19.42 -10.03
N ARG A 47 20.81 18.46 -9.47
CA ARG A 47 21.17 18.43 -8.04
C ARG A 47 22.13 19.59 -7.72
N ALA A 48 21.75 20.43 -6.75
CA ALA A 48 22.67 21.36 -6.10
C ALA A 48 23.67 20.59 -5.23
N ALA A 49 24.95 20.93 -5.35
CA ALA A 49 26.03 20.40 -4.53
C ALA A 49 25.95 20.96 -3.10
N LEU A 50 26.06 20.08 -2.10
CA LEU A 50 26.22 20.43 -0.69
C LEU A 50 27.59 21.08 -0.45
N PRO A 51 27.69 22.11 0.41
CA PRO A 51 28.99 22.64 0.85
C PRO A 51 29.72 21.66 1.77
N PRO A 52 31.07 21.67 1.80
CA PRO A 52 31.86 20.76 2.62
C PRO A 52 31.72 21.05 4.11
N ALA A 53 31.68 19.98 4.91
CA ALA A 53 31.65 20.03 6.37
C ALA A 53 32.92 20.69 6.96
N PRO A 54 32.80 21.49 8.03
CA PRO A 54 33.96 22.06 8.72
C PRO A 54 34.75 20.98 9.50
N PRO A 55 36.07 21.17 9.69
CA PRO A 55 36.93 20.18 10.34
C PRO A 55 36.67 20.07 11.85
N ALA A 56 36.76 18.85 12.35
CA ALA A 56 36.61 18.48 13.75
C ALA A 56 37.67 19.16 14.64
N GLY A 57 37.21 19.91 15.63
CA GLY A 57 38.05 20.47 16.69
C GLY A 57 38.35 19.45 17.78
N THR A 58 39.62 19.38 18.18
CA THR A 58 40.19 18.60 19.28
C THR A 58 39.60 19.01 20.64
N PRO A 59 39.35 18.09 21.59
CA PRO A 59 38.85 18.45 22.91
C PRO A 59 40.01 18.79 23.85
N ALA A 60 39.87 19.91 24.57
CA ALA A 60 40.64 20.25 25.75
C ALA A 60 39.68 20.66 26.88
N GLY A 61 39.97 20.21 28.10
CA GLY A 61 39.48 20.87 29.31
C GLY A 61 38.80 19.97 30.32
N ASP A 62 39.60 19.51 31.28
CA ASP A 62 39.20 19.00 32.59
C ASP A 62 38.16 19.89 33.28
N GLY A 63 37.14 19.26 33.86
CA GLY A 63 36.10 19.91 34.66
C GLY A 63 35.46 18.93 35.62
N THR A 64 36.05 18.83 36.81
CA THR A 64 35.70 17.97 37.94
C THR A 64 34.23 18.08 38.35
N ALA A 65 33.48 16.97 38.30
CA ALA A 65 32.13 16.85 38.87
C ALA A 65 32.15 16.03 40.18
N PRO A 66 31.36 16.39 41.21
CA PRO A 66 31.35 15.71 42.50
C PRO A 66 30.61 14.35 42.44
N PRO A 67 30.94 13.38 43.32
CA PRO A 67 30.42 12.02 43.24
C PRO A 67 28.95 11.96 43.65
N ARG A 68 28.14 11.29 42.81
CA ARG A 68 26.76 10.88 43.15
C ARG A 68 26.78 9.76 44.20
N PRO A 69 25.82 9.75 45.16
CA PRO A 69 25.72 8.70 46.15
C PRO A 69 25.27 7.37 45.52
N ARG A 70 25.89 6.28 45.98
CA ARG A 70 25.57 4.90 45.57
C ARG A 70 24.17 4.49 46.08
N PRO A 71 23.35 3.80 45.26
CA PRO A 71 22.13 3.17 45.75
C PRO A 71 22.48 1.98 46.65
N GLY A 72 21.87 1.92 47.83
CA GLY A 72 22.00 0.82 48.78
C GLY A 72 21.32 -0.47 48.28
N PRO A 73 21.68 -1.63 48.86
CA PRO A 73 21.16 -2.93 48.44
C PRO A 73 19.68 -3.10 48.85
N PRO A 74 18.88 -3.84 48.06
CA PRO A 74 17.48 -4.10 48.41
C PRO A 74 17.38 -5.04 49.62
N ALA A 75 16.56 -4.61 50.58
CA ALA A 75 16.18 -5.37 51.76
C ALA A 75 15.42 -6.65 51.39
N GLY A 76 15.73 -7.73 52.12
CA GLY A 76 15.22 -9.06 51.89
C GLY A 76 13.70 -9.19 52.01
N ARG A 77 13.14 -10.02 51.14
CA ARG A 77 11.82 -10.62 51.33
C ARG A 77 11.97 -12.05 51.83
N LYS A 78 11.18 -12.35 52.86
CA LYS A 78 11.06 -13.62 53.57
C LYS A 78 10.41 -14.67 52.66
N ASP A 79 11.13 -15.75 52.41
CA ASP A 79 10.54 -17.00 51.91
C ASP A 79 9.96 -17.78 53.09
N GLY A 80 8.64 -17.94 53.04
CA GLY A 80 7.88 -18.81 53.94
C GLY A 80 7.45 -20.07 53.20
N ARG A 81 8.11 -21.18 53.54
CA ARG A 81 7.63 -22.58 53.63
C ARG A 81 6.39 -22.97 52.80
N ARG A 82 6.54 -24.05 52.03
CA ARG A 82 5.84 -25.31 52.34
C ARG A 82 6.53 -26.51 51.69
N ASP A 83 6.90 -27.42 52.58
CA ASP A 83 7.26 -28.80 52.34
C ASP A 83 6.10 -29.53 51.65
N ASP A 84 6.42 -30.41 50.69
CA ASP A 84 5.85 -31.75 50.68
C ASP A 84 6.75 -32.69 49.87
N ALA A 85 7.15 -33.76 50.56
CA ALA A 85 7.98 -34.84 50.08
C ALA A 85 7.13 -36.08 49.81
N ARG A 86 7.76 -37.04 49.12
CA ARG A 86 7.35 -38.43 48.82
C ARG A 86 6.58 -38.54 47.49
N ASP A 87 6.86 -39.50 46.61
CA ASP A 87 7.36 -40.84 46.88
C ASP A 87 8.10 -41.45 45.68
N ARG A 88 9.01 -42.37 46.01
CA ARG A 88 9.81 -43.19 45.10
C ARG A 88 8.95 -44.34 44.54
N LYS A 89 9.25 -44.83 43.34
CA LYS A 89 9.65 -46.24 43.12
C LYS A 89 9.94 -46.56 41.64
N ASP A 90 11.09 -47.23 41.47
CA ASP A 90 11.36 -48.45 40.69
C ASP A 90 10.74 -48.52 39.28
N GLY A 91 11.49 -48.57 38.18
CA GLY A 91 12.67 -49.41 37.94
C GLY A 91 12.28 -50.47 36.90
N ARG A 92 12.95 -50.49 35.75
CA ARG A 92 13.27 -51.71 34.97
C ARG A 92 14.15 -51.38 33.76
N ARG A 93 15.36 -51.94 33.83
CA ARG A 93 16.20 -52.30 32.69
C ARG A 93 15.57 -53.50 31.97
N ASP A 94 15.81 -53.59 30.66
CA ASP A 94 16.27 -54.79 29.92
C ASP A 94 16.43 -54.34 28.45
N ASP A 95 17.64 -54.23 27.92
CA ASP A 95 18.51 -55.27 27.34
C ASP A 95 18.07 -55.81 25.96
N ARG A 96 18.93 -55.49 24.97
CA ARG A 96 19.43 -56.31 23.83
C ARG A 96 18.57 -56.55 22.57
N ARG A 97 19.19 -56.18 21.45
CA ARG A 97 19.52 -56.95 20.19
C ARG A 97 19.45 -55.94 19.03
N ASP A 98 20.55 -55.52 18.40
CA ASP A 98 21.61 -56.23 17.67
C ASP A 98 21.11 -56.94 16.41
N ASP A 99 21.96 -56.89 15.37
CA ASP A 99 21.80 -57.24 13.95
C ASP A 99 21.35 -56.03 13.08
N GLY A 100 22.17 -55.40 12.24
CA GLY A 100 23.30 -55.90 11.45
C GLY A 100 22.91 -55.90 9.97
N ARG A 101 23.86 -55.50 9.09
CA ARG A 101 23.84 -55.47 7.60
C ARG A 101 23.42 -54.15 6.96
N ASP A 102 24.06 -53.63 5.91
CA ASP A 102 25.24 -54.09 5.16
C ASP A 102 25.87 -52.88 4.46
N ALA A 103 27.19 -52.87 4.45
CA ALA A 103 28.03 -52.02 3.62
C ALA A 103 28.19 -52.66 2.22
N ARG A 104 28.27 -51.81 1.19
CA ARG A 104 28.83 -51.96 -0.17
C ARG A 104 28.45 -50.67 -0.91
N ASP A 105 29.23 -49.99 -1.73
CA ASP A 105 30.58 -50.09 -2.27
C ASP A 105 30.86 -48.65 -2.78
N ALA A 106 31.93 -47.98 -2.37
CA ALA A 106 33.26 -48.04 -2.97
C ALA A 106 33.40 -47.29 -4.31
N ARG A 107 34.25 -46.24 -4.24
CA ARG A 107 35.33 -45.90 -5.20
C ARG A 107 34.99 -45.13 -6.48
N ARG A 108 35.52 -43.91 -6.56
CA ARG A 108 36.63 -43.45 -7.45
C ARG A 108 36.40 -42.00 -7.87
N ASN A 109 37.21 -41.08 -7.36
CA ASN A 109 38.28 -40.49 -8.17
C ASN A 109 39.17 -39.62 -7.30
N ASP A 110 40.44 -39.96 -7.37
CA ASP A 110 41.56 -39.33 -6.69
C ASP A 110 42.59 -39.05 -7.78
N ARG A 111 43.24 -37.88 -7.66
CA ARG A 111 44.50 -37.45 -8.33
C ARG A 111 44.47 -36.96 -9.77
N ARG A 112 44.84 -35.68 -9.92
CA ARG A 112 46.16 -35.18 -10.38
C ARG A 112 46.21 -33.67 -10.03
N ASP A 113 47.08 -33.24 -9.13
CA ASP A 113 48.52 -32.98 -9.26
C ASP A 113 48.83 -31.60 -9.90
N ASP A 114 49.78 -30.95 -9.24
CA ASP A 114 50.72 -29.91 -9.68
C ASP A 114 50.42 -28.41 -9.48
N ALA A 115 51.01 -27.93 -8.39
CA ALA A 115 52.19 -27.05 -8.36
C ALA A 115 52.15 -25.72 -9.14
N GLY A 116 52.40 -24.63 -8.41
CA GLY A 116 52.80 -23.35 -9.01
C GLY A 116 52.82 -22.18 -8.03
N GLY A 117 53.88 -22.10 -7.22
CA GLY A 117 54.20 -20.87 -6.50
C GLY A 117 54.61 -19.73 -7.45
N GLY A 118 54.31 -18.48 -7.09
CA GLY A 118 54.70 -17.36 -7.94
C GLY A 118 54.28 -15.98 -7.46
N ARG A 119 55.09 -15.44 -6.54
CA ARG A 119 55.50 -14.03 -6.39
C ARG A 119 54.54 -12.89 -6.79
N ALA A 120 54.37 -12.01 -5.80
CA ALA A 120 54.02 -10.61 -5.92
C ALA A 120 54.71 -9.88 -7.09
N ARG A 121 53.92 -9.14 -7.86
CA ARG A 121 54.34 -7.95 -8.60
C ARG A 121 53.26 -6.88 -8.50
N ALA A 122 53.64 -5.76 -7.88
CA ALA A 122 52.94 -4.49 -8.01
C ALA A 122 52.93 -4.08 -9.48
N ALA A 123 51.75 -3.81 -10.03
CA ALA A 123 51.58 -3.22 -11.35
C ALA A 123 51.06 -1.79 -11.16
N ALA A 124 51.80 -0.88 -11.77
CA ALA A 124 51.62 0.56 -11.73
C ALA A 124 50.31 1.04 -12.38
N ALA A 125 49.85 2.20 -11.90
CA ALA A 125 48.73 2.95 -12.44
C ALA A 125 48.95 3.35 -13.92
N PRO A 126 47.94 3.19 -14.80
CA PRO A 126 47.96 3.80 -16.11
C PRO A 126 47.52 5.27 -16.06
N ALA A 127 48.30 6.12 -16.72
CA ALA A 127 48.04 7.54 -16.96
C ALA A 127 46.74 7.77 -17.79
N PRO A 128 46.10 8.95 -17.66
CA PRO A 128 44.82 9.25 -18.31
C PRO A 128 44.98 9.35 -19.83
N ARG A 129 44.16 8.58 -20.56
CA ARG A 129 44.00 8.70 -22.01
C ARG A 129 42.92 9.72 -22.35
N SER A 130 43.22 10.45 -23.41
CA SER A 130 42.56 11.59 -24.01
C SER A 130 41.07 11.38 -24.33
N ALA A 131 40.34 12.50 -24.30
CA ALA A 131 38.94 12.64 -24.70
C ALA A 131 38.67 12.10 -26.12
N PRO A 132 37.50 11.46 -26.36
CA PRO A 132 37.05 11.15 -27.71
C PRO A 132 36.28 12.31 -28.35
N GLU A 133 36.55 12.46 -29.65
CA GLU A 133 35.88 13.30 -30.62
C GLU A 133 34.35 13.16 -30.62
N ALA A 134 33.69 14.26 -30.93
CA ALA A 134 32.27 14.34 -31.21
C ALA A 134 31.96 13.65 -32.55
N GLU A 135 31.46 12.42 -32.51
CA GLU A 135 30.83 11.77 -33.66
C GLU A 135 29.39 12.29 -33.83
N GLN A 136 29.15 12.83 -35.02
CA GLN A 136 27.87 13.27 -35.54
C GLN A 136 26.92 12.08 -35.71
N LEU A 137 25.74 12.15 -35.10
CA LEU A 137 24.65 11.22 -35.33
C LEU A 137 23.83 11.63 -36.57
N PRO A 138 23.41 10.68 -37.42
CA PRO A 138 22.56 10.97 -38.58
C PRO A 138 21.10 11.20 -38.16
N SER A 139 20.49 12.27 -38.69
CA SER A 139 19.06 12.55 -38.60
C SER A 139 18.27 11.67 -39.58
N VAL A 140 17.46 10.74 -39.08
CA VAL A 140 16.46 10.06 -39.93
C VAL A 140 15.20 9.77 -39.12
N PHE A 141 14.04 9.97 -39.77
CA PHE A 141 12.66 9.68 -39.36
C PHE A 141 11.90 10.70 -38.50
N LEU A 142 11.46 11.77 -39.17
CA LEU A 142 10.19 12.46 -38.87
C LEU A 142 9.11 11.83 -39.76
N GLU A 143 8.28 10.97 -39.18
CA GLU A 143 7.08 10.45 -39.81
C GLU A 143 5.97 11.49 -39.69
N LYS A 144 5.43 11.88 -40.84
CA LYS A 144 4.40 12.91 -41.03
C LYS A 144 3.07 12.43 -40.44
N LEU A 145 2.45 13.24 -39.61
CA LEU A 145 1.03 13.14 -39.29
C LEU A 145 0.25 13.90 -40.36
N ASP A 146 -0.69 13.20 -40.99
CA ASP A 146 -1.55 13.69 -42.06
C ASP A 146 -2.47 14.83 -41.60
N GLU A 147 -2.62 15.75 -42.54
CA GLU A 147 -3.33 17.02 -42.51
C GLU A 147 -4.81 16.79 -42.85
N GLU A 148 -5.71 17.34 -42.02
CA GLU A 148 -7.16 17.35 -42.24
C GLU A 148 -7.54 18.12 -43.52
N ALA A 149 -8.44 17.54 -44.32
CA ALA A 149 -9.09 18.21 -45.45
C ALA A 149 -10.55 18.60 -45.12
N PRO A 150 -11.02 19.79 -45.56
CA PRO A 150 -12.31 20.37 -45.20
C PRO A 150 -13.50 19.89 -46.07
N PRO A 151 -14.75 20.21 -45.68
CA PRO A 151 -15.94 19.73 -46.37
C PRO A 151 -16.45 20.70 -47.45
N ALA A 152 -17.05 20.15 -48.51
CA ALA A 152 -18.33 20.54 -49.11
C ALA A 152 -18.36 20.29 -50.65
N ARG A 153 -19.40 19.61 -51.13
CA ARG A 153 -20.55 20.22 -51.84
C ARG A 153 -21.43 19.15 -52.50
N ALA A 154 -22.73 19.44 -52.45
CA ALA A 154 -23.81 18.73 -53.09
C ALA A 154 -23.71 18.77 -54.62
N ASP A 155 -24.18 17.72 -55.30
CA ASP A 155 -25.19 17.93 -56.34
C ASP A 155 -26.00 16.67 -56.67
N LYS A 156 -27.16 16.95 -57.25
CA LYS A 156 -28.32 16.09 -57.47
C LYS A 156 -28.06 15.02 -58.55
N TYR A 157 -28.73 13.88 -58.45
CA TYR A 157 -29.44 13.29 -59.60
C TYR A 157 -30.60 12.41 -59.14
N ALA A 158 -31.65 12.45 -59.94
CA ALA A 158 -33.01 12.07 -59.60
C ALA A 158 -33.41 10.67 -60.13
N LYS A 159 -34.53 10.21 -59.56
CA LYS A 159 -35.65 9.51 -60.21
C LYS A 159 -35.50 8.03 -60.61
N ASN A 160 -36.32 7.23 -59.92
CA ASN A 160 -37.28 6.20 -60.40
C ASN A 160 -37.20 5.01 -59.42
N GLY A 161 -38.25 4.45 -58.84
CA GLY A 161 -39.69 4.54 -59.03
C GLY A 161 -40.29 3.13 -58.78
N ARG A 162 -41.39 3.07 -57.99
CA ARG A 162 -42.35 1.94 -57.85
C ARG A 162 -41.86 0.67 -57.15
N LYS A 163 -42.41 0.27 -55.99
CA LYS A 163 -43.76 -0.26 -55.62
C LYS A 163 -43.70 -1.79 -55.43
N GLY A 164 -44.19 -2.25 -54.28
CA GLY A 164 -44.51 -3.65 -53.95
C GLY A 164 -43.94 -4.02 -52.58
N ALA A 165 -44.72 -3.91 -51.50
CA ALA A 165 -45.49 -5.02 -50.91
C ALA A 165 -44.54 -6.15 -50.46
N ALA A 166 -44.27 -6.41 -49.18
CA ALA A 166 -45.14 -6.70 -48.05
C ALA A 166 -44.55 -7.99 -47.43
N ALA A 167 -44.60 -8.07 -46.10
CA ALA A 167 -44.40 -9.27 -45.29
C ALA A 167 -42.96 -9.71 -44.97
N GLN A 168 -42.78 -9.93 -43.67
CA GLN A 168 -41.80 -10.80 -43.01
C GLN A 168 -40.37 -10.25 -42.88
N HIS A 169 -40.10 -9.65 -41.72
CA HIS A 169 -39.02 -10.10 -40.82
C HIS A 169 -39.17 -9.34 -39.49
N GLU A 170 -40.19 -9.74 -38.73
CA GLU A 170 -40.34 -9.43 -37.31
C GLU A 170 -39.93 -10.71 -36.57
N ASN A 171 -38.64 -10.86 -36.28
CA ASN A 171 -38.19 -11.67 -35.15
C ASN A 171 -36.68 -11.57 -34.91
N GLN A 172 -36.35 -11.44 -33.62
CA GLN A 172 -35.07 -11.77 -32.98
C GLN A 172 -33.92 -10.77 -33.10
N GLU A 173 -34.10 -9.63 -32.45
CA GLU A 173 -33.03 -9.08 -31.60
C GLU A 173 -33.51 -9.16 -30.14
N ALA A 174 -33.43 -10.38 -29.61
CA ALA A 174 -33.51 -10.59 -28.17
C ALA A 174 -32.23 -10.01 -27.56
N ALA A 175 -32.32 -8.76 -27.12
CA ALA A 175 -31.36 -8.19 -26.18
C ALA A 175 -31.24 -9.16 -25.01
N VAL A 176 -30.06 -9.78 -24.88
CA VAL A 176 -29.64 -10.48 -23.67
C VAL A 176 -29.56 -9.42 -22.57
N ARG A 177 -30.70 -9.17 -21.93
CA ARG A 177 -30.73 -8.54 -20.61
C ARG A 177 -30.15 -9.57 -19.66
N GLU A 178 -28.87 -9.42 -19.36
CA GLU A 178 -28.31 -10.05 -18.16
C GLU A 178 -29.24 -9.68 -16.99
N PRO A 179 -29.67 -10.65 -16.18
CA PRO A 179 -30.51 -10.35 -15.04
C PRO A 179 -29.67 -9.50 -14.08
N GLU A 180 -30.03 -8.22 -13.96
CA GLU A 180 -29.69 -7.37 -12.81
C GLU A 180 -30.39 -7.91 -11.56
N GLY A 181 -30.08 -9.15 -11.19
CA GLY A 181 -30.24 -9.61 -9.84
C GLY A 181 -29.21 -8.84 -9.04
N ARG A 182 -29.69 -7.92 -8.20
CA ARG A 182 -28.92 -7.33 -7.09
C ARG A 182 -28.56 -8.48 -6.14
N ALA A 183 -27.59 -9.29 -6.56
CA ALA A 183 -27.02 -10.36 -5.78
C ALA A 183 -26.49 -9.72 -4.51
N ALA A 184 -26.98 -10.18 -3.36
CA ALA A 184 -26.38 -9.85 -2.08
C ALA A 184 -24.86 -9.99 -2.26
N ALA A 185 -24.12 -8.91 -1.97
CA ALA A 185 -22.68 -8.91 -2.15
C ALA A 185 -22.13 -10.18 -1.47
N PRO A 186 -21.30 -10.98 -2.16
CA PRO A 186 -20.79 -12.22 -1.59
C PRO A 186 -20.20 -11.90 -0.22
N GLU A 187 -20.45 -12.75 0.80
CA GLU A 187 -20.12 -12.54 2.23
C GLU A 187 -18.63 -12.23 2.52
N SER A 188 -17.80 -12.09 1.50
CA SER A 188 -16.35 -11.91 1.57
C SER A 188 -15.80 -10.72 0.75
N ALA A 189 -16.62 -9.86 0.14
CA ALA A 189 -16.09 -8.77 -0.70
C ALA A 189 -15.15 -7.82 0.09
N VAL A 190 -13.89 -7.75 -0.35
CA VAL A 190 -12.84 -6.85 0.17
C VAL A 190 -12.47 -5.83 -0.91
N THR A 191 -12.58 -4.54 -0.61
CA THR A 191 -12.21 -3.45 -1.54
C THR A 191 -10.82 -2.90 -1.23
N LEU A 192 -9.99 -2.66 -2.26
CA LEU A 192 -8.69 -2.01 -2.14
C LEU A 192 -8.81 -0.51 -2.38
N TRP A 193 -8.17 0.27 -1.52
CA TRP A 193 -8.26 1.72 -1.48
C TRP A 193 -6.88 2.32 -1.28
N GLY A 194 -6.61 3.47 -1.89
CA GLY A 194 -5.41 4.25 -1.65
C GLY A 194 -5.23 5.33 -2.70
N GLY A 195 -4.52 6.40 -2.35
CA GLY A 195 -4.26 7.51 -3.25
C GLY A 195 -3.43 7.15 -4.48
N MET A 196 -3.15 8.16 -5.32
CA MET A 196 -2.27 7.99 -6.47
C MET A 196 -0.86 7.58 -6.04
N GLY A 197 -0.26 6.62 -6.75
CA GLY A 197 1.11 6.18 -6.47
C GLY A 197 1.31 5.43 -5.15
N SER A 198 0.24 5.10 -4.41
CA SER A 198 0.38 4.39 -3.12
C SER A 198 0.85 2.95 -3.24
N GLY A 199 0.91 2.42 -4.46
CA GLY A 199 1.41 1.08 -4.74
C GLY A 199 0.32 0.00 -4.77
N LYS A 200 -0.96 0.35 -4.96
CA LYS A 200 -2.08 -0.61 -5.08
C LYS A 200 -1.83 -1.73 -6.10
N SER A 201 -1.49 -1.36 -7.34
CA SER A 201 -1.22 -2.32 -8.42
C SER A 201 -0.01 -3.20 -8.10
N THR A 202 1.03 -2.63 -7.49
CA THR A 202 2.22 -3.38 -7.01
C THR A 202 1.88 -4.33 -5.87
N LEU A 203 1.02 -3.91 -4.92
CA LEU A 203 0.52 -4.75 -3.84
C LEU A 203 -0.26 -5.95 -4.40
N LEU A 204 -1.13 -5.72 -5.39
CA LEU A 204 -1.90 -6.79 -6.06
C LEU A 204 -1.01 -7.76 -6.81
N ALA A 205 0.00 -7.26 -7.53
CA ALA A 205 1.03 -8.10 -8.11
C ALA A 205 1.69 -8.97 -7.03
N ALA A 206 1.98 -8.38 -5.87
CA ALA A 206 2.65 -9.04 -4.77
C ALA A 206 1.83 -10.14 -4.08
N VAL A 207 0.50 -10.04 -4.07
CA VAL A 207 -0.39 -11.09 -3.53
C VAL A 207 -0.11 -12.44 -4.20
N SER A 208 0.06 -12.45 -5.54
CA SER A 208 0.32 -13.68 -6.31
C SER A 208 1.57 -14.44 -5.88
N LYS A 209 2.56 -13.72 -5.33
CA LYS A 209 3.78 -14.31 -4.79
C LYS A 209 3.66 -14.63 -3.31
N ALA A 210 2.99 -13.77 -2.54
CA ALA A 210 2.79 -13.95 -1.10
C ALA A 210 2.03 -15.24 -0.77
N VAL A 211 1.07 -15.66 -1.61
CA VAL A 211 0.38 -16.94 -1.46
C VAL A 211 1.30 -18.17 -1.62
N GLN A 212 2.50 -18.00 -2.16
CA GLN A 212 3.49 -19.08 -2.27
C GLN A 212 4.40 -19.16 -1.05
N ASP A 213 4.30 -18.23 -0.10
CA ASP A 213 5.16 -18.21 1.08
C ASP A 213 4.73 -19.29 2.09
N PRO A 214 5.62 -20.25 2.42
CA PRO A 214 5.33 -21.31 3.38
C PRO A 214 4.96 -20.80 4.79
N LEU A 215 5.32 -19.54 5.13
CA LEU A 215 4.98 -18.92 6.42
C LEU A 215 3.47 -18.92 6.68
N TYR A 216 2.67 -18.77 5.63
CA TYR A 216 1.21 -18.72 5.72
C TYR A 216 0.55 -20.08 5.54
N GLY A 217 1.32 -21.15 5.32
CA GLY A 217 0.81 -22.48 5.03
C GLY A 217 0.69 -22.71 3.52
N LYS A 218 -0.28 -23.54 3.11
CA LYS A 218 -0.48 -23.86 1.69
C LYS A 218 -1.64 -23.03 1.15
N TRP A 219 -1.34 -22.02 0.34
CA TRP A 219 -2.35 -21.16 -0.28
C TRP A 219 -2.40 -21.34 -1.79
N THR A 220 -3.57 -21.06 -2.36
CA THR A 220 -3.79 -20.99 -3.79
C THR A 220 -4.72 -19.83 -4.09
N MET A 221 -4.46 -19.15 -5.20
CA MET A 221 -5.26 -18.04 -5.70
C MET A 221 -5.96 -18.47 -6.98
N TYR A 222 -7.28 -18.38 -7.01
CA TYR A 222 -8.12 -18.74 -8.14
C TYR A 222 -8.78 -17.48 -8.71
N PRO A 223 -8.39 -16.99 -9.89
CA PRO A 223 -9.12 -15.90 -10.55
C PRO A 223 -10.55 -16.33 -10.83
N ALA A 224 -11.52 -15.42 -10.62
CA ALA A 224 -12.94 -15.72 -10.83
C ALA A 224 -13.33 -15.73 -12.32
N ASP A 225 -12.57 -15.04 -13.17
CA ASP A 225 -12.80 -14.95 -14.61
C ASP A 225 -11.48 -14.75 -15.38
N HIS A 226 -11.54 -14.91 -16.71
CA HIS A 226 -10.37 -14.77 -17.59
C HIS A 226 -9.79 -13.36 -17.61
N ALA A 227 -10.61 -12.32 -17.39
CA ALA A 227 -10.13 -10.94 -17.35
C ALA A 227 -9.25 -10.71 -16.10
N SER A 228 -9.72 -11.16 -14.95
CA SER A 228 -9.01 -11.15 -13.68
C SER A 228 -7.73 -11.99 -13.75
N GLN A 229 -7.79 -13.17 -14.40
CA GLN A 229 -6.61 -14.01 -14.62
C GLN A 229 -5.55 -13.30 -15.46
N ARG A 230 -5.95 -12.68 -16.57
CA ARG A 230 -5.05 -11.95 -17.46
C ARG A 230 -4.42 -10.76 -16.73
N PHE A 231 -5.22 -9.97 -16.05
CA PHE A 231 -4.76 -8.80 -15.31
C PHE A 231 -3.75 -9.16 -14.21
N LEU A 232 -4.10 -10.10 -13.32
CA LEU A 232 -3.19 -10.56 -12.26
C LEU A 232 -1.92 -11.19 -12.83
N GLY A 233 -2.05 -11.96 -13.92
CA GLY A 233 -0.92 -12.55 -14.63
C GLY A 233 0.01 -11.50 -15.23
N GLU A 234 -0.54 -10.42 -15.79
CA GLU A 234 0.22 -9.30 -16.34
C GLU A 234 0.96 -8.52 -15.26
N LEU A 235 0.27 -8.16 -14.17
CA LEU A 235 0.88 -7.51 -13.01
C LEU A 235 2.05 -8.34 -12.44
N ALA A 236 1.83 -9.64 -12.23
CA ALA A 236 2.85 -10.55 -11.74
C ALA A 236 4.03 -10.69 -12.72
N ARG A 237 3.75 -10.76 -14.03
CA ARG A 237 4.77 -10.82 -15.09
C ARG A 237 5.64 -9.58 -15.08
N VAL A 238 5.05 -8.37 -15.03
CA VAL A 238 5.80 -7.11 -15.00
C VAL A 238 6.68 -7.04 -13.74
N LEU A 239 6.11 -7.35 -12.58
CA LEU A 239 6.85 -7.25 -11.32
C LEU A 239 7.98 -8.30 -11.19
N TYR A 240 7.67 -9.58 -11.40
CA TYR A 240 8.60 -10.67 -11.09
C TYR A 240 9.47 -11.11 -12.25
N ARG A 241 8.95 -11.05 -13.49
CA ARG A 241 9.70 -11.49 -14.67
C ARG A 241 10.43 -10.34 -15.34
N GLU A 242 9.74 -9.24 -15.61
CA GLU A 242 10.38 -8.06 -16.22
C GLU A 242 11.19 -7.24 -15.23
N ARG A 243 10.99 -7.46 -13.92
CA ARG A 243 11.67 -6.71 -12.86
C ARG A 243 11.43 -5.20 -13.01
N LYS A 244 10.17 -4.83 -13.24
CA LYS A 244 9.71 -3.44 -13.32
C LYS A 244 8.51 -3.21 -12.43
N PHE A 245 8.29 -1.98 -12.02
CA PHE A 245 7.03 -1.62 -11.39
C PHE A 245 5.90 -1.62 -12.44
N PRO A 246 4.70 -2.13 -12.09
CA PRO A 246 3.52 -1.92 -12.91
C PRO A 246 3.29 -0.42 -13.16
N ASN A 247 2.85 -0.08 -14.37
CA ASN A 247 2.49 1.29 -14.70
C ASN A 247 1.32 1.75 -13.84
N ALA A 248 1.25 3.06 -13.57
CA ALA A 248 0.11 3.63 -12.88
C ALA A 248 -1.18 3.37 -13.68
N THR A 249 -2.23 2.97 -12.98
CA THR A 249 -3.55 2.72 -13.56
C THR A 249 -4.15 4.04 -14.06
N LEU A 250 -4.24 4.20 -15.38
CA LEU A 250 -4.77 5.42 -16.02
C LEU A 250 -6.24 5.31 -16.40
N LYS A 251 -6.73 4.08 -16.61
CA LYS A 251 -8.12 3.82 -16.99
C LYS A 251 -8.79 2.98 -15.91
N PRO A 252 -10.09 3.19 -15.64
CA PRO A 252 -10.84 2.33 -14.73
C PRO A 252 -10.81 0.91 -15.28
N GLU A 253 -10.20 0.01 -14.52
CA GLU A 253 -10.21 -1.40 -14.89
C GLU A 253 -11.45 -2.08 -14.34
N ARG A 254 -11.83 -3.21 -14.96
CA ARG A 254 -12.91 -4.04 -14.44
C ARG A 254 -12.52 -4.54 -13.04
N PRO A 255 -13.49 -4.75 -12.14
CA PRO A 255 -13.22 -5.39 -10.85
C PRO A 255 -12.48 -6.72 -11.04
N VAL A 256 -11.32 -6.82 -10.41
CA VAL A 256 -10.48 -8.02 -10.40
C VAL A 256 -10.97 -8.89 -9.26
N ARG A 257 -11.53 -10.04 -9.61
CA ARG A 257 -12.11 -10.97 -8.65
C ARG A 257 -11.26 -12.22 -8.59
N PHE A 258 -10.91 -12.64 -7.38
CA PHE A 258 -10.18 -13.87 -7.17
C PHE A 258 -10.50 -14.45 -5.79
N THR A 259 -10.37 -15.75 -5.64
CA THR A 259 -10.56 -16.46 -4.39
C THR A 259 -9.22 -16.88 -3.82
N LEU A 260 -8.98 -16.57 -2.56
CA LEU A 260 -7.86 -17.09 -1.78
C LEU A 260 -8.35 -18.30 -0.99
N ALA A 261 -7.77 -19.46 -1.26
CA ALA A 261 -8.05 -20.68 -0.54
C ALA A 261 -6.74 -21.21 0.07
N GLY A 262 -6.76 -21.56 1.35
CA GLY A 262 -5.56 -22.02 2.02
C GLY A 262 -5.79 -22.93 3.22
N ASP A 263 -4.75 -23.70 3.53
CA ASP A 263 -4.65 -24.52 4.73
C ASP A 263 -3.69 -23.86 5.72
N LEU A 264 -4.25 -23.37 6.83
CA LEU A 264 -3.51 -22.71 7.91
C LEU A 264 -2.94 -23.70 8.93
N THR A 265 -3.12 -25.01 8.74
CA THR A 265 -2.66 -26.04 9.69
C THR A 265 -1.15 -25.93 9.93
N GLY A 266 -0.75 -25.84 11.21
CA GLY A 266 0.66 -25.76 11.60
C GLY A 266 1.28 -24.36 11.48
N THR A 267 0.49 -23.35 11.10
CA THR A 267 0.94 -21.95 11.03
C THR A 267 0.58 -21.19 12.31
N ARG A 268 1.15 -19.98 12.47
CA ARG A 268 0.77 -19.06 13.57
C ARG A 268 -0.68 -18.57 13.52
N TYR A 269 -1.38 -18.79 12.40
CA TYR A 269 -2.77 -18.40 12.17
C TYR A 269 -3.77 -19.54 12.42
N SER A 270 -3.29 -20.74 12.78
CA SER A 270 -4.13 -21.89 13.09
C SER A 270 -5.02 -21.62 14.31
N ARG A 271 -6.31 -21.98 14.23
CA ARG A 271 -7.29 -21.83 15.32
C ARG A 271 -7.25 -22.99 16.31
N ALA A 272 -6.53 -24.07 15.98
CA ALA A 272 -6.54 -25.36 16.66
C ALA A 272 -6.14 -25.33 18.15
N ARG A 273 -5.48 -24.27 18.65
CA ARG A 273 -5.17 -24.17 20.09
C ARG A 273 -6.40 -23.95 20.98
N ARG A 274 -7.53 -23.46 20.47
CA ARG A 274 -8.75 -23.22 21.28
C ARG A 274 -9.62 -24.46 21.49
N THR A 275 -9.36 -25.57 20.80
CA THR A 275 -10.25 -26.74 20.79
C THR A 275 -9.69 -27.96 21.53
N LEU A 276 -8.80 -27.76 22.52
CA LEU A 276 -8.24 -28.82 23.38
C LEU A 276 -9.28 -29.74 24.07
N PHE A 277 -10.56 -29.36 24.08
CA PHE A 277 -11.69 -30.16 24.59
C PHE A 277 -12.57 -30.85 23.52
N ARG A 278 -12.32 -30.67 22.22
CA ARG A 278 -13.07 -31.37 21.17
C ARG A 278 -12.40 -32.70 20.80
N ARG A 279 -12.97 -33.77 21.36
CA ARG A 279 -12.80 -35.20 21.05
C ARG A 279 -12.07 -35.53 19.73
N ARG A 280 -10.91 -36.16 19.88
CA ARG A 280 -10.20 -37.24 19.13
C ARG A 280 -10.61 -37.72 17.72
N GLY A 281 -11.54 -37.11 16.98
CA GLY A 281 -12.09 -37.68 15.74
C GLY A 281 -11.54 -37.10 14.45
N GLU A 282 -11.41 -35.78 14.35
CA GLU A 282 -11.01 -35.13 13.10
C GLU A 282 -10.01 -34.04 13.43
N ARG A 283 -8.77 -34.17 12.92
CA ARG A 283 -7.93 -33.00 12.69
C ARG A 283 -8.68 -32.15 11.66
N ALA A 284 -9.63 -31.33 12.12
CA ALA A 284 -10.26 -30.32 11.32
C ALA A 284 -9.11 -29.49 10.75
N ARG A 285 -8.81 -29.70 9.46
CA ARG A 285 -7.86 -28.88 8.73
C ARG A 285 -8.37 -27.44 8.87
N ASP A 286 -7.49 -26.50 9.21
CA ASP A 286 -7.86 -25.08 9.24
C ASP A 286 -7.93 -24.57 7.78
N LEU A 287 -8.83 -25.16 7.00
CA LEU A 287 -9.12 -24.75 5.63
C LEU A 287 -9.96 -23.48 5.68
N THR A 288 -9.55 -22.51 4.88
CA THR A 288 -10.29 -21.27 4.71
C THR A 288 -10.30 -20.86 3.25
N GLU A 289 -11.41 -20.29 2.84
CA GLU A 289 -11.63 -19.80 1.50
C GLU A 289 -12.34 -18.45 1.59
N PHE A 290 -11.93 -17.50 0.77
CA PHE A 290 -12.61 -16.22 0.66
C PHE A 290 -12.37 -15.53 -0.67
N GLN A 291 -13.45 -14.99 -1.21
CA GLN A 291 -13.43 -14.18 -2.41
C GLN A 291 -12.93 -12.78 -2.07
N VAL A 292 -12.02 -12.26 -2.88
CA VAL A 292 -11.52 -10.88 -2.85
C VAL A 292 -11.98 -10.24 -4.16
N SER A 293 -12.60 -9.07 -4.07
CA SER A 293 -13.06 -8.30 -5.23
C SER A 293 -12.37 -6.96 -5.20
N VAL A 294 -11.20 -6.89 -5.84
CA VAL A 294 -10.40 -5.68 -5.86
C VAL A 294 -10.72 -4.88 -7.10
N ARG A 295 -11.01 -3.58 -6.94
CA ARG A 295 -11.02 -2.65 -8.06
C ARG A 295 -9.75 -1.82 -8.01
N ASP A 296 -8.85 -2.02 -8.97
CA ASP A 296 -7.72 -1.12 -9.14
C ASP A 296 -8.19 0.09 -9.94
N MET A 297 -8.46 1.19 -9.22
CA MET A 297 -8.89 2.45 -9.82
C MET A 297 -7.70 3.40 -9.97
N PRO A 298 -7.71 4.26 -11.00
CA PRO A 298 -6.80 5.39 -11.05
C PRO A 298 -6.81 6.15 -9.73
N GLY A 299 -5.63 6.59 -9.28
CA GLY A 299 -5.52 7.30 -8.00
C GLY A 299 -6.42 8.54 -7.92
N GLU A 300 -6.59 9.22 -9.06
CA GLU A 300 -7.48 10.37 -9.22
C GLU A 300 -8.95 10.03 -8.99
N ALA A 301 -9.39 8.79 -9.20
CA ALA A 301 -10.77 8.38 -8.93
C ALA A 301 -11.15 8.52 -7.45
N PHE A 302 -10.17 8.56 -6.55
CA PHE A 302 -10.37 8.79 -5.12
C PHE A 302 -10.29 10.27 -4.73
N ASP A 303 -9.85 11.16 -5.64
CA ASP A 303 -10.00 12.61 -5.49
C ASP A 303 -11.34 12.99 -6.13
N LEU A 304 -12.39 13.08 -5.32
CA LEU A 304 -13.76 13.29 -5.80
C LEU A 304 -13.99 14.72 -6.32
N HIS A 305 -13.01 15.62 -6.19
CA HIS A 305 -12.99 16.93 -6.85
C HIS A 305 -12.37 16.86 -8.25
N SER A 306 -11.63 15.81 -8.58
CA SER A 306 -11.10 15.60 -9.92
C SER A 306 -12.20 15.21 -10.92
N GLN A 307 -11.98 15.42 -12.22
CA GLN A 307 -12.92 14.99 -13.25
C GLN A 307 -13.14 13.47 -13.21
N THR A 308 -12.07 12.71 -12.98
CA THR A 308 -12.09 11.25 -12.84
C THR A 308 -12.91 10.81 -11.62
N GLY A 309 -12.70 11.46 -10.47
CA GLY A 309 -13.45 11.18 -9.24
C GLY A 309 -14.91 11.60 -9.31
N ALA A 310 -15.24 12.70 -9.99
CA ALA A 310 -16.63 13.08 -10.23
C ALA A 310 -17.36 12.06 -11.11
N ALA A 311 -16.70 11.49 -12.12
CA ALA A 311 -17.29 10.51 -13.02
C ALA A 311 -17.45 9.11 -12.38
N LEU A 312 -16.53 8.72 -11.50
CA LEU A 312 -16.45 7.36 -10.94
C LEU A 312 -16.82 7.27 -9.46
N GLY A 313 -16.97 8.40 -8.80
CA GLY A 313 -17.16 8.51 -7.35
C GLY A 313 -18.38 7.73 -6.87
N ASP A 314 -19.53 7.88 -7.52
CA ASP A 314 -20.74 7.18 -7.08
C ASP A 314 -20.59 5.67 -7.17
N GLN A 315 -20.00 5.15 -8.25
CA GLN A 315 -19.72 3.73 -8.38
C GLN A 315 -18.74 3.24 -7.30
N LEU A 316 -17.71 4.04 -7.02
CA LEU A 316 -16.73 3.76 -5.97
C LEU A 316 -17.39 3.67 -4.59
N ILE A 317 -18.24 4.65 -4.25
CA ILE A 317 -18.97 4.66 -2.98
C ILE A 317 -19.88 3.43 -2.88
N GLN A 318 -20.61 3.09 -3.95
CA GLN A 318 -21.47 1.89 -3.96
C GLN A 318 -20.69 0.60 -3.74
N ASP A 319 -19.49 0.47 -4.32
CA ASP A 319 -18.62 -0.68 -4.10
C ASP A 319 -18.13 -0.77 -2.65
N PHE A 320 -17.78 0.36 -2.02
CA PHE A 320 -17.38 0.38 -0.61
C PHE A 320 -18.54 0.01 0.30
N VAL A 321 -19.74 0.55 0.06
CA VAL A 321 -20.92 0.26 0.88
C VAL A 321 -21.35 -1.19 0.73
N GLY A 322 -21.16 -1.79 -0.46
CA GLY A 322 -21.39 -3.21 -0.69
C GLY A 322 -20.29 -4.13 -0.14
N SER A 323 -19.14 -3.59 0.28
CA SER A 323 -18.02 -4.38 0.78
C SER A 323 -18.21 -4.76 2.25
N ARG A 324 -17.66 -5.88 2.69
CA ARG A 324 -17.61 -6.22 4.12
C ARG A 324 -16.37 -5.61 4.79
N ALA A 325 -15.33 -5.42 3.99
CA ALA A 325 -14.01 -5.11 4.47
C ALA A 325 -13.21 -4.28 3.46
N MET A 326 -12.26 -3.51 3.98
CA MET A 326 -11.47 -2.55 3.22
C MET A 326 -9.98 -2.77 3.50
N VAL A 327 -9.16 -2.71 2.45
CA VAL A 327 -7.71 -2.59 2.57
C VAL A 327 -7.34 -1.17 2.15
N TYR A 328 -6.85 -0.37 3.10
CA TYR A 328 -6.40 0.99 2.82
C TYR A 328 -4.88 1.04 2.74
N VAL A 329 -4.36 1.38 1.56
CA VAL A 329 -2.92 1.46 1.25
C VAL A 329 -2.46 2.89 1.46
N VAL A 330 -1.78 3.11 2.58
CA VAL A 330 -1.15 4.38 2.96
C VAL A 330 0.24 4.45 2.36
N ASP A 331 0.57 5.58 1.73
CA ASP A 331 1.90 5.88 1.23
C ASP A 331 2.62 6.87 2.15
N PRO A 332 3.37 6.41 3.17
CA PRO A 332 4.05 7.31 4.07
C PRO A 332 5.19 8.07 3.36
N VAL A 333 5.71 7.53 2.25
CA VAL A 333 6.74 8.17 1.43
C VAL A 333 6.20 9.45 0.80
N ARG A 334 4.95 9.42 0.33
CA ARG A 334 4.25 10.59 -0.18
C ARG A 334 4.11 11.67 0.88
N GLU A 335 3.79 11.32 2.13
CA GLU A 335 3.70 12.32 3.20
C GLU A 335 5.05 13.01 3.43
N TRP A 336 6.15 12.27 3.36
CA TRP A 336 7.48 12.84 3.49
C TRP A 336 7.87 13.74 2.30
N GLN A 337 7.40 13.40 1.11
CA GLN A 337 7.71 14.16 -0.10
C GLN A 337 6.86 15.42 -0.22
N VAL A 338 5.59 15.34 0.18
CA VAL A 338 4.65 16.45 0.06
C VAL A 338 4.84 17.43 1.21
N ASN A 339 5.14 16.96 2.41
CA ASN A 339 5.31 17.80 3.58
C ASN A 339 6.80 18.00 3.84
N GLY A 340 7.32 19.18 3.50
CA GLY A 340 8.64 19.62 3.95
C GLY A 340 8.62 19.97 5.44
N GLU A 341 9.77 20.41 5.97
CA GLU A 341 9.90 20.83 7.37
C GLU A 341 8.90 21.95 7.75
N ASP A 342 8.62 22.86 6.80
CA ASP A 342 7.73 24.02 6.99
C ASP A 342 6.29 23.81 6.45
N GLY A 343 5.91 22.58 6.10
CA GLY A 343 4.59 22.25 5.55
C GLY A 343 4.61 21.85 4.07
N PRO A 344 3.45 21.85 3.38
CA PRO A 344 3.34 21.31 2.04
C PRO A 344 4.22 22.06 1.03
N LEU A 345 5.09 21.35 0.31
CA LEU A 345 6.04 21.92 -0.67
C LEU A 345 5.37 22.68 -1.79
N THR A 346 4.13 22.28 -2.15
CA THR A 346 3.31 22.95 -3.16
C THR A 346 1.86 22.96 -2.72
N LYS A 347 1.14 24.06 -2.97
CA LYS A 347 -0.29 24.17 -2.66
C LYS A 347 -1.17 23.11 -3.34
N ASP A 348 -0.71 22.57 -4.47
CA ASP A 348 -1.44 21.58 -5.27
C ASP A 348 -1.07 20.13 -4.93
N ALA A 349 -0.13 19.91 -4.00
CA ALA A 349 0.29 18.56 -3.66
C ALA A 349 -0.77 17.88 -2.78
N ARG A 350 -1.49 16.93 -3.38
CA ARG A 350 -2.46 16.08 -2.69
C ARG A 350 -1.79 15.18 -1.66
N GLN A 351 -2.33 15.19 -0.45
CA GLN A 351 -1.91 14.36 0.68
C GLN A 351 -2.75 13.07 0.76
N ASN A 352 -2.37 12.10 1.60
CA ASN A 352 -3.15 10.86 1.72
C ASN A 352 -4.57 11.10 2.25
N ALA A 353 -4.77 12.08 3.14
CA ALA A 353 -6.07 12.38 3.72
C ALA A 353 -7.09 12.92 2.71
N ASP A 354 -6.65 13.58 1.64
CA ASP A 354 -7.54 14.08 0.57
C ASP A 354 -8.30 12.91 -0.06
N PHE A 355 -7.59 11.81 -0.34
CA PHE A 355 -8.17 10.58 -0.88
C PHE A 355 -8.93 9.74 0.15
N PHE A 356 -8.71 10.00 1.45
CA PHE A 356 -9.28 9.22 2.54
C PHE A 356 -10.60 9.80 3.03
N THR A 357 -10.56 11.08 3.39
CA THR A 357 -11.58 11.75 4.18
C THR A 357 -12.90 11.86 3.46
N GLU A 358 -12.85 12.30 2.21
CA GLU A 358 -14.06 12.56 1.45
C GLU A 358 -14.78 11.26 1.07
N VAL A 359 -14.01 10.26 0.63
CA VAL A 359 -14.54 8.92 0.31
C VAL A 359 -15.17 8.30 1.56
N LEU A 360 -14.49 8.32 2.71
CA LEU A 360 -15.04 7.76 3.94
C LEU A 360 -16.29 8.49 4.40
N GLY A 361 -16.30 9.82 4.31
CA GLY A 361 -17.47 10.65 4.63
C GLY A 361 -18.68 10.29 3.78
N ARG A 362 -18.51 10.11 2.46
CA ARG A 362 -19.60 9.69 1.57
C ARG A 362 -20.06 8.26 1.83
N VAL A 363 -19.15 7.32 2.07
CA VAL A 363 -19.49 5.94 2.47
C VAL A 363 -20.31 5.94 3.76
N ALA A 364 -19.88 6.70 4.76
CA ALA A 364 -20.60 6.80 6.04
C ALA A 364 -21.99 7.41 5.88
N THR A 365 -22.14 8.47 5.07
CA THR A 365 -23.44 9.07 4.75
C THR A 365 -24.35 8.05 4.06
N GLU A 366 -23.86 7.32 3.08
CA GLU A 366 -24.65 6.33 2.32
C GLU A 366 -25.12 5.16 3.22
N ILE A 367 -24.25 4.63 4.08
CA ILE A 367 -24.61 3.59 5.06
C ILE A 367 -25.64 4.10 6.06
N ASN A 368 -25.50 5.36 6.49
CA ASN A 368 -26.46 5.99 7.39
C ASN A 368 -27.82 6.16 6.72
N MET A 369 -27.87 6.55 5.45
CA MET A 369 -29.11 6.65 4.66
C MET A 369 -29.81 5.29 4.50
N ARG A 370 -29.06 4.18 4.46
CA ARG A 370 -29.60 2.81 4.43
C ARG A 370 -30.07 2.28 5.78
N GLY A 371 -29.78 2.98 6.87
CA GLY A 371 -30.07 2.50 8.23
C GLY A 371 -29.22 1.30 8.64
N GLU A 372 -28.11 1.04 7.96
CA GLU A 372 -27.21 -0.11 8.20
C GLU A 372 -26.12 0.19 9.24
N ARG A 373 -26.10 1.42 9.78
CA ARG A 373 -25.09 1.86 10.74
C ARG A 373 -25.28 1.19 12.10
N GLN A 374 -24.18 0.74 12.71
CA GLN A 374 -24.17 0.16 14.05
C GLN A 374 -23.76 1.24 15.06
N GLY A 375 -24.74 2.03 15.52
CA GLY A 375 -24.46 3.14 16.43
C GLY A 375 -23.66 4.25 15.74
N THR A 376 -22.49 4.61 16.27
CA THR A 376 -21.61 5.63 15.68
C THR A 376 -20.59 5.05 14.69
N VAL A 377 -20.45 3.73 14.61
CA VAL A 377 -19.40 3.07 13.80
C VAL A 377 -19.95 2.42 12.54
N LEU A 378 -19.07 2.27 11.55
CA LEU A 378 -19.31 1.54 10.32
C LEU A 378 -19.31 0.03 10.57
N PRO A 379 -20.12 -0.74 9.81
CA PRO A 379 -20.13 -2.20 9.92
C PRO A 379 -18.85 -2.87 9.38
N HIS A 380 -18.03 -2.12 8.65
CA HIS A 380 -16.85 -2.58 7.92
C HIS A 380 -15.69 -2.96 8.85
N SER A 381 -14.82 -3.86 8.38
CA SER A 381 -13.47 -4.03 8.91
C SER A 381 -12.44 -3.37 8.00
N ILE A 382 -11.39 -2.77 8.55
CA ILE A 382 -10.35 -2.08 7.78
C ILE A 382 -8.96 -2.57 8.14
N ALA A 383 -8.17 -2.89 7.11
CA ALA A 383 -6.75 -3.16 7.21
C ALA A 383 -5.96 -1.96 6.66
N VAL A 384 -5.32 -1.22 7.55
CA VAL A 384 -4.48 -0.06 7.25
C VAL A 384 -3.08 -0.55 6.94
N CYS A 385 -2.67 -0.45 5.68
CA CYS A 385 -1.41 -0.97 5.16
C CYS A 385 -0.46 0.19 4.87
N LEU A 386 0.54 0.38 5.73
CA LEU A 386 1.69 1.23 5.45
C LEU A 386 2.53 0.56 4.35
N ALA A 387 2.43 1.07 3.12
CA ALA A 387 3.14 0.55 1.98
C ALA A 387 4.59 1.09 1.90
N LYS A 388 5.36 0.53 0.97
CA LYS A 388 6.72 0.96 0.63
C LYS A 388 7.66 0.96 1.83
N PHE A 389 7.56 -0.06 2.68
CA PHE A 389 8.49 -0.23 3.80
C PHE A 389 9.95 -0.39 3.34
N ASP A 390 10.16 -0.76 2.08
CA ASP A 390 11.46 -0.78 1.38
C ASP A 390 12.05 0.62 1.08
N ASP A 391 11.31 1.73 1.25
CA ASP A 391 11.87 3.07 1.18
C ASP A 391 12.75 3.34 2.41
N ASP A 392 13.99 3.79 2.16
CA ASP A 392 15.01 3.97 3.19
C ASP A 392 14.60 4.93 4.30
N ARG A 393 13.85 5.98 4.00
CA ARG A 393 13.40 6.92 5.04
C ARG A 393 12.46 6.24 6.01
N ILE A 394 11.53 5.44 5.50
CA ILE A 394 10.55 4.70 6.31
C ILE A 394 11.24 3.58 7.08
N PHE A 395 12.14 2.85 6.41
CA PHE A 395 12.92 1.78 7.02
C PHE A 395 13.80 2.29 8.17
N ARG A 396 14.61 3.34 7.93
CA ARG A 396 15.48 3.95 8.94
C ARG A 396 14.69 4.53 10.08
N PHE A 397 13.59 5.23 9.80
CA PHE A 397 12.69 5.73 10.84
C PHE A 397 12.20 4.60 11.75
N ALA A 398 11.79 3.45 11.18
CA ALA A 398 11.38 2.31 11.98
C ALA A 398 12.55 1.70 12.80
N CYS A 399 13.76 1.67 12.25
CA CYS A 399 14.98 1.24 12.94
C CYS A 399 15.33 2.15 14.12
N GLU A 400 15.28 3.47 13.94
CA GLU A 400 15.53 4.47 14.98
C GLU A 400 14.56 4.35 16.16
N GLN A 401 13.31 3.95 15.88
CA GLN A 401 12.31 3.65 16.92
C GLN A 401 12.53 2.30 17.62
N GLY A 402 13.53 1.52 17.21
CA GLY A 402 13.77 0.16 17.68
C GLY A 402 12.59 -0.76 17.35
N ASN A 403 11.90 -0.53 16.24
CA ASN A 403 10.67 -1.24 15.86
C ASN A 403 10.89 -2.25 14.71
N VAL A 404 12.14 -2.52 14.34
CA VAL A 404 12.51 -3.47 13.28
C VAL A 404 13.26 -4.66 13.86
N ARG A 405 12.98 -5.85 13.34
CA ARG A 405 13.75 -7.07 13.60
C ARG A 405 13.96 -7.84 12.30
N VAL A 406 14.99 -8.68 12.24
CA VAL A 406 15.18 -9.60 11.12
C VAL A 406 14.36 -10.86 11.38
N ASN A 407 13.53 -11.27 10.41
CA ASN A 407 12.82 -12.53 10.48
C ASN A 407 13.82 -13.68 10.31
N PRO A 408 13.93 -14.60 11.30
CA PRO A 408 14.94 -15.66 11.27
C PRO A 408 14.72 -16.70 10.16
N ARG A 409 13.53 -16.78 9.58
CA ARG A 409 13.20 -17.72 8.49
C ARG A 409 13.50 -17.14 7.12
N THR A 410 13.16 -15.88 6.90
CA THR A 410 13.28 -15.24 5.59
C THR A 410 14.57 -14.45 5.43
N GLY A 411 15.19 -14.06 6.55
CA GLY A 411 16.29 -13.12 6.60
C GLY A 411 15.88 -11.68 6.31
N GLN A 412 14.59 -11.40 6.06
CA GLN A 412 14.11 -10.06 5.75
C GLN A 412 13.78 -9.27 7.01
N PRO A 413 13.96 -7.94 7.00
CA PRO A 413 13.49 -7.10 8.09
C PRO A 413 11.96 -7.03 8.12
N GLU A 414 11.42 -7.01 9.33
CA GLU A 414 10.00 -6.89 9.63
C GLU A 414 9.77 -5.91 10.76
N VAL A 415 8.64 -5.20 10.71
CA VAL A 415 8.20 -4.33 11.80
C VAL A 415 7.56 -5.16 12.90
N MET A 416 7.94 -4.90 14.15
CA MET A 416 7.41 -5.62 15.32
C MET A 416 5.99 -5.16 15.69
N ASP A 417 5.77 -3.84 15.66
CA ASP A 417 4.46 -3.23 15.94
C ASP A 417 4.11 -2.20 14.86
N ALA A 418 3.24 -2.61 13.94
CA ALA A 418 2.79 -1.78 12.83
C ALA A 418 2.02 -0.53 13.29
N LYS A 419 1.23 -0.64 14.37
CA LYS A 419 0.48 0.50 14.90
C LYS A 419 1.45 1.50 15.52
N ARG A 420 2.45 1.03 16.27
CA ARG A 420 3.49 1.91 16.83
C ARG A 420 4.25 2.67 15.75
N LEU A 421 4.57 2.03 14.62
CA LEU A 421 5.20 2.73 13.50
C LEU A 421 4.27 3.79 12.91
N PHE A 422 2.99 3.45 12.69
CA PHE A 422 2.00 4.39 12.19
C PHE A 422 1.83 5.61 13.11
N ASP A 423 1.63 5.36 14.41
CA ASP A 423 1.56 6.42 15.42
C ASP A 423 2.85 7.26 15.40
N GLY A 424 4.01 6.61 15.32
CA GLY A 424 5.32 7.28 15.20
C GLY A 424 5.36 8.26 14.02
N LEU A 425 4.91 7.83 12.85
CA LEU A 425 4.85 8.67 11.65
C LEU A 425 3.86 9.83 11.82
N CYS A 426 2.69 9.61 12.45
CA CYS A 426 1.75 10.69 12.78
C CYS A 426 2.36 11.78 13.68
N HIS A 427 3.29 11.41 14.57
CA HIS A 427 3.99 12.35 15.45
C HIS A 427 5.16 13.04 14.75
N ALA A 428 5.91 12.30 13.94
CA ALA A 428 7.10 12.82 13.25
C ALA A 428 6.76 13.76 12.08
N LEU A 429 5.55 13.63 11.52
CA LEU A 429 5.06 14.47 10.42
C LEU A 429 3.87 15.33 10.91
N PRO A 430 4.12 16.37 11.74
CA PRO A 430 3.05 17.15 12.37
C PRO A 430 2.20 17.95 11.37
N HIS A 431 2.77 18.31 10.22
CA HIS A 431 2.08 18.94 9.10
C HIS A 431 1.52 17.92 8.09
N GLY A 432 1.74 16.64 8.32
CA GLY A 432 1.25 15.56 7.49
C GLY A 432 -0.18 15.16 7.81
N SER A 433 -0.79 14.45 6.87
CA SER A 433 -2.22 14.14 6.88
C SER A 433 -2.56 12.84 7.62
N LEU A 434 -1.54 12.09 8.04
CA LEU A 434 -1.69 10.79 8.71
C LEU A 434 -2.45 10.88 10.03
N ARG A 435 -2.29 11.98 10.77
CA ARG A 435 -3.00 12.18 12.03
C ARG A 435 -4.51 12.37 11.83
N ASP A 436 -4.91 12.99 10.73
CA ASP A 436 -6.33 13.16 10.40
C ASP A 436 -6.95 11.84 9.93
N ILE A 437 -6.21 11.06 9.14
CA ILE A 437 -6.57 9.68 8.80
C ILE A 437 -6.76 8.86 10.09
N GLN A 438 -5.82 8.93 11.03
CA GLN A 438 -5.89 8.22 12.31
C GLN A 438 -7.18 8.54 13.07
N ARG A 439 -7.45 9.83 13.28
CA ARG A 439 -8.65 10.29 14.00
C ARG A 439 -9.93 9.82 13.34
N GLN A 440 -9.98 9.82 12.02
CA GLN A 440 -11.15 9.35 11.29
C GLN A 440 -11.33 7.83 11.41
N ILE A 441 -10.25 7.05 11.34
CA ILE A 441 -10.32 5.61 11.57
C ILE A 441 -10.89 5.34 12.97
N GLU A 442 -10.37 6.03 13.99
CA GLU A 442 -10.83 5.90 15.38
C GLU A 442 -12.28 6.36 15.58
N SER A 443 -12.76 7.29 14.75
CA SER A 443 -14.14 7.81 14.82
C SER A 443 -15.16 6.93 14.09
N TYR A 444 -14.76 6.32 12.97
CA TYR A 444 -15.67 5.58 12.09
C TYR A 444 -15.65 4.08 12.30
N PHE A 445 -14.60 3.48 12.88
CA PHE A 445 -14.46 2.04 12.99
C PHE A 445 -14.37 1.58 14.44
N ALA A 446 -14.97 0.42 14.74
CA ALA A 446 -14.77 -0.23 16.03
C ALA A 446 -13.30 -0.67 16.16
N PRO A 447 -12.61 -0.43 17.30
CA PRO A 447 -11.18 -0.72 17.44
C PRO A 447 -10.79 -2.16 17.09
N GLU A 448 -11.63 -3.14 17.42
CA GLU A 448 -11.41 -4.56 17.13
C GLU A 448 -11.54 -4.92 15.63
N ARG A 449 -12.07 -4.01 14.81
CA ARG A 449 -12.21 -4.14 13.35
C ARG A 449 -11.13 -3.39 12.58
N VAL A 450 -10.17 -2.78 13.27
CA VAL A 450 -9.04 -2.06 12.68
C VAL A 450 -7.75 -2.85 12.88
N GLY A 451 -7.07 -3.16 11.78
CA GLY A 451 -5.75 -3.80 11.80
C GLY A 451 -4.72 -2.93 11.12
N TYR A 452 -3.55 -2.76 11.73
CA TYR A 452 -2.41 -2.02 11.14
C TYR A 452 -1.36 -3.02 10.65
N PHE A 453 -0.85 -2.78 9.44
CA PHE A 453 0.13 -3.63 8.77
C PHE A 453 1.19 -2.78 8.09
N VAL A 454 2.43 -3.27 8.07
CA VAL A 454 3.53 -2.66 7.32
C VAL A 454 3.92 -3.61 6.22
N CYS A 455 3.79 -3.16 4.98
CA CYS A 455 3.89 -3.96 3.77
C CYS A 455 5.04 -3.47 2.89
N SER A 456 5.79 -4.41 2.32
CA SER A 456 6.66 -4.13 1.17
C SER A 456 6.31 -5.09 0.05
N ALA A 457 5.83 -4.55 -1.08
CA ALA A 457 5.47 -5.35 -2.24
C ALA A 457 6.70 -5.94 -2.95
N VAL A 458 7.86 -5.33 -2.78
CA VAL A 458 9.11 -5.74 -3.41
C VAL A 458 10.07 -6.45 -2.45
N GLY A 459 10.02 -6.11 -1.16
CA GLY A 459 10.91 -6.59 -0.13
C GLY A 459 12.31 -5.97 -0.18
N PHE A 460 13.22 -6.61 0.53
CA PHE A 460 14.58 -6.15 0.73
C PHE A 460 15.58 -7.07 0.05
N TRP A 461 16.74 -6.51 -0.29
CA TRP A 461 17.86 -7.35 -0.69
C TRP A 461 18.45 -8.06 0.54
N VAL A 462 18.60 -9.38 0.45
CA VAL A 462 19.21 -10.20 1.49
C VAL A 462 20.32 -10.99 0.80
N ASP A 463 21.56 -10.73 1.21
CA ASP A 463 22.71 -11.47 0.72
C ASP A 463 22.65 -12.92 1.22
N PRO A 464 22.82 -13.94 0.36
CA PRO A 464 22.79 -15.33 0.78
C PRO A 464 23.86 -15.71 1.81
N ASP A 465 25.02 -15.05 1.75
CA ASP A 465 26.18 -15.37 2.60
C ASP A 465 26.26 -14.44 3.82
N ARG A 466 25.91 -13.16 3.65
CA ARG A 466 26.04 -12.12 4.69
C ARG A 466 24.73 -11.80 5.40
N GLY A 467 23.60 -12.22 4.86
CA GLY A 467 22.28 -11.85 5.36
C GLY A 467 21.85 -10.44 4.96
N PHE A 468 20.96 -9.85 5.74
CA PHE A 468 20.42 -8.52 5.48
C PHE A 468 21.39 -7.42 5.95
N ASP A 469 21.65 -6.44 5.07
CA ASP A 469 22.49 -5.28 5.35
C ASP A 469 21.63 -4.06 5.71
N PHE A 470 21.77 -3.58 6.94
CA PHE A 470 21.03 -2.42 7.44
C PHE A 470 21.51 -1.10 6.83
N GLU A 471 22.76 -1.03 6.38
CA GLU A 471 23.33 0.19 5.76
C GLU A 471 22.90 0.32 4.31
N ASN A 472 22.65 -0.80 3.64
CA ASN A 472 22.23 -0.88 2.25
C ASN A 472 20.97 -1.75 2.09
N PRO A 473 19.80 -1.29 2.57
CA PRO A 473 18.57 -2.09 2.58
C PRO A 473 17.94 -2.27 1.20
N TYR A 474 18.44 -1.56 0.18
CA TYR A 474 17.76 -1.39 -1.10
C TYR A 474 17.79 -2.65 -1.97
N LEU A 475 16.60 -3.08 -2.41
CA LEU A 475 16.48 -3.98 -3.55
C LEU A 475 16.53 -3.23 -4.90
N ILE A 476 16.24 -1.93 -4.87
CA ILE A 476 16.05 -1.09 -6.05
C ILE A 476 17.26 -0.21 -6.26
N ASN A 477 17.86 -0.31 -7.45
CA ASN A 477 18.92 0.58 -7.90
C ASN A 477 18.37 1.49 -8.99
N GLN A 478 18.60 2.80 -8.84
CA GLN A 478 18.38 3.76 -9.92
C GLN A 478 19.65 3.80 -10.79
N VAL A 479 19.52 3.41 -12.06
CA VAL A 479 20.61 3.43 -13.03
C VAL A 479 20.11 4.15 -14.28
N GLU A 480 20.72 5.30 -14.60
CA GLU A 480 20.49 6.04 -15.86
C GLU A 480 18.99 6.25 -16.14
N ASP A 481 18.29 6.85 -15.17
CA ASP A 481 16.84 7.12 -15.19
C ASP A 481 15.92 5.90 -15.23
N THR A 482 16.48 4.68 -15.17
CA THR A 482 15.71 3.44 -15.05
C THR A 482 15.83 2.83 -13.66
N VAL A 483 14.68 2.46 -13.11
CA VAL A 483 14.60 1.68 -11.87
C VAL A 483 14.84 0.21 -12.23
N ARG A 484 15.85 -0.41 -11.60
CA ARG A 484 16.14 -1.85 -11.77
C ARG A 484 16.18 -2.55 -10.42
N PHE A 485 15.62 -3.75 -10.36
CA PHE A 485 15.77 -4.60 -9.17
C PHE A 485 17.11 -5.36 -9.20
N ALA A 486 17.87 -5.25 -8.11
CA ALA A 486 19.13 -5.97 -7.91
C ALA A 486 18.92 -7.50 -7.84
N ALA A 487 17.79 -7.94 -7.29
CA ALA A 487 17.40 -9.34 -7.21
C ALA A 487 15.90 -9.54 -7.48
N ALA A 488 15.43 -10.79 -7.42
CA ALA A 488 14.00 -11.08 -7.55
C ALA A 488 13.24 -10.50 -6.34
N PRO A 489 12.08 -9.82 -6.55
CA PRO A 489 11.30 -9.30 -5.44
C PRO A 489 10.81 -10.40 -4.48
N ARG A 490 10.87 -10.12 -3.18
CA ARG A 490 10.49 -11.01 -2.08
C ARG A 490 9.54 -10.25 -1.14
N PRO A 491 8.22 -10.23 -1.41
CA PRO A 491 7.30 -9.38 -0.65
C PRO A 491 7.30 -9.69 0.85
N VAL A 492 7.00 -8.67 1.65
CA VAL A 492 6.92 -8.73 3.12
C VAL A 492 5.52 -8.31 3.56
N ASN A 493 4.91 -9.15 4.40
CA ASN A 493 3.63 -8.91 5.07
C ASN A 493 2.42 -8.59 4.16
N ILE A 494 2.36 -9.20 2.97
CA ILE A 494 1.29 -8.89 1.98
C ILE A 494 -0.01 -9.65 2.23
N LEU A 495 0.05 -10.85 2.82
CA LEU A 495 -1.14 -11.71 2.97
C LEU A 495 -1.89 -11.42 4.29
N GLU A 496 -1.19 -10.91 5.30
CA GLU A 496 -1.70 -10.62 6.64
C GLU A 496 -2.92 -9.69 6.67
N PRO A 497 -2.96 -8.58 5.90
CA PRO A 497 -4.14 -7.74 5.84
C PRO A 497 -5.40 -8.53 5.47
N PHE A 498 -5.29 -9.44 4.49
CA PHE A 498 -6.42 -10.24 4.02
C PHE A 498 -6.83 -11.32 5.03
N LEU A 499 -5.85 -11.95 5.70
CA LEU A 499 -6.12 -12.92 6.78
C LEU A 499 -6.84 -12.25 7.95
N PHE A 500 -6.40 -11.06 8.34
CA PHE A 500 -7.03 -10.28 9.40
C PHE A 500 -8.49 -9.95 9.09
N LEU A 501 -8.80 -9.52 7.88
CA LEU A 501 -10.18 -9.21 7.46
C LEU A 501 -11.11 -10.43 7.49
N ARG A 502 -10.56 -11.64 7.53
CA ARG A 502 -11.30 -12.92 7.74
C ARG A 502 -11.29 -13.39 9.19
N GLY A 503 -10.77 -12.58 10.11
CA GLY A 503 -10.70 -12.88 11.54
C GLY A 503 -9.57 -13.85 11.89
N PHE A 504 -8.53 -13.96 11.05
CA PHE A 504 -7.31 -14.69 11.40
C PHE A 504 -6.27 -13.70 11.92
N VAL A 505 -5.99 -13.79 13.21
CA VAL A 505 -4.96 -12.98 13.89
C VAL A 505 -3.80 -13.91 14.25
N PRO A 506 -2.53 -13.51 14.05
CA PRO A 506 -1.41 -14.34 14.44
C PRO A 506 -1.42 -14.58 15.95
N THR A 507 -1.23 -15.83 16.34
CA THR A 507 -1.02 -16.18 17.76
C THR A 507 0.33 -15.62 18.19
N GLN A 508 0.38 -14.83 19.27
CA GLN A 508 1.67 -14.42 19.85
C GLN A 508 2.44 -15.67 20.24
N SER A 509 3.63 -15.84 19.65
CA SER A 509 4.52 -16.99 19.84
C SER A 509 5.26 -16.89 21.16
#